data_AF-A0A5B9WHM9-F1
#
_entry.id   AF-A0A5B9WHM9-F1
#
_cell.length_a   1.000
_cell.length_b   1.000
_cell.length_c   1.000
_cell.angle_alpha   90.00
_cell.angle_beta   90.00
_cell.angle_gamma   90.00
#
_symmetry.space_group_name_H-M   'P 1'
#
loop_
_entity.id
_entity.type
_entity.pdbx_description
1 polymer ?
#
loop_
_entity_poly.entity_id
_entity_poly.type
_entity_poly.pdbx_seq_one_letter_code
_entity_poly.pdbx_strand_id
1 'polypeptide(L)'
;MATFRNKTMVFASGKQTRVEDGSLSITPSMEVSEGRSRNILAPSHPSGSDAGEKVINLYQLSDDEALEMAESNIKLWREFKERVKKYGVKSADLFY
;
A
#
# COMPACT_ATOMS: atom_id res chain seq x y z
N MET A 1 -3.97 -11.82 6.62
CA MET A 1 -2.95 -11.16 5.77
C MET A 1 -3.57 -10.88 4.43
N ALA A 2 -3.56 -9.62 4.04
CA ALA A 2 -4.22 -9.17 2.83
C ALA A 2 -3.61 -9.84 1.59
N THR A 3 -4.42 -10.13 0.58
CA THR A 3 -3.92 -10.66 -0.68
C THR A 3 -4.23 -9.71 -1.82
N PHE A 4 -3.28 -9.58 -2.75
CA PHE A 4 -3.45 -8.78 -3.96
C PHE A 4 -3.89 -9.69 -5.11
N ARG A 5 -5.05 -9.43 -5.69
CA ARG A 5 -5.60 -10.18 -6.84
C ARG A 5 -6.28 -9.24 -7.81
N ASN A 6 -5.86 -9.23 -9.07
CA ASN A 6 -6.46 -8.39 -10.12
C ASN A 6 -6.66 -6.92 -9.70
N LYS A 7 -5.62 -6.30 -9.13
CA LYS A 7 -5.65 -4.92 -8.59
C LYS A 7 -6.58 -4.71 -7.39
N THR A 8 -7.08 -5.78 -6.78
CA THR A 8 -7.90 -5.71 -5.57
C THR A 8 -7.11 -6.27 -4.40
N MET A 9 -7.06 -5.51 -3.31
CA MET A 9 -6.58 -5.98 -2.02
C MET A 9 -7.77 -6.56 -1.24
N VAL A 10 -7.65 -7.81 -0.84
CA VAL A 10 -8.65 -8.54 -0.07
C VAL A 10 -8.09 -8.78 1.33
N PHE A 11 -8.72 -8.20 2.35
CA PHE A 11 -8.30 -8.30 3.76
C PHE A 11 -8.87 -9.55 4.43
N ALA A 12 -8.30 -9.97 5.56
CA ALA A 12 -8.84 -11.09 6.33
C ALA A 12 -10.25 -10.80 6.88
N SER A 13 -10.59 -9.52 7.10
CA SER A 13 -11.94 -9.06 7.45
C SER A 13 -13.00 -9.38 6.38
N GLY A 14 -12.58 -9.77 5.17
CA GLY A 14 -13.44 -9.94 4.00
C GLY A 14 -13.64 -8.65 3.20
N LYS A 15 -13.18 -7.51 3.72
CA LYS A 15 -13.20 -6.24 3.00
C LYS A 15 -12.35 -6.32 1.74
N GLN A 16 -12.80 -5.62 0.70
CA GLN A 16 -12.11 -5.54 -0.57
C GLN A 16 -11.96 -4.09 -0.98
N THR A 17 -10.74 -3.75 -1.39
CA THR A 17 -10.41 -2.41 -1.84
C THR A 17 -9.69 -2.51 -3.18
N ARG A 18 -10.19 -1.79 -4.18
CA ARG A 18 -9.54 -1.69 -5.48
C ARG A 18 -8.40 -0.68 -5.41
N VAL A 19 -7.22 -1.09 -5.86
CA VAL A 19 -6.01 -0.27 -5.99
C VAL A 19 -5.81 -0.03 -7.48
N GLU A 20 -6.27 1.10 -8.02
CA GLU A 20 -6.44 1.28 -9.48
C GLU A 20 -5.14 1.12 -10.28
N ASP A 21 -4.05 1.65 -9.72
CA ASP A 21 -2.72 1.58 -10.33
C ASP A 21 -2.03 0.22 -10.07
N GLY A 22 -2.58 -0.62 -9.20
CA GLY A 22 -2.03 -1.93 -8.84
C GLY A 22 -0.72 -1.87 -8.05
N SER A 23 -0.30 -0.67 -7.63
CA SER A 23 0.93 -0.44 -6.87
C SER A 23 0.63 0.45 -5.67
N LEU A 24 1.28 0.16 -4.55
CA LEU A 24 1.23 0.97 -3.34
C LEU A 24 2.62 1.55 -3.07
N SER A 25 2.65 2.79 -2.59
CA SER A 25 3.87 3.46 -2.15
C SER A 25 3.66 4.11 -0.81
N ILE A 26 4.73 4.17 -0.01
CA ILE A 26 4.77 4.93 1.24
C ILE A 26 5.86 6.01 1.12
N THR A 27 5.52 7.25 1.47
CA THR A 27 6.47 8.37 1.48
C THR A 27 7.25 8.38 2.80
N PRO A 28 8.39 9.11 2.89
CA PRO A 28 9.10 9.29 4.16
C PRO A 28 8.26 9.97 5.27
N SER A 29 7.22 10.73 4.89
CA SER A 29 6.22 11.32 5.79
C SER A 29 5.14 10.31 6.25
N MET A 30 5.29 9.02 5.92
CA MET A 30 4.35 7.95 6.24
C MET A 30 2.99 8.05 5.54
N GLU A 31 2.93 8.78 4.41
CA GLU A 31 1.72 8.84 3.59
C GLU A 31 1.68 7.62 2.67
N VAL A 32 0.57 6.91 2.68
CA VAL A 32 0.32 5.76 1.81
C VAL A 32 -0.48 6.23 0.62
N SER A 33 -0.03 5.88 -0.59
CA SER A 33 -0.68 6.26 -1.85
C SER A 33 -0.73 5.10 -2.82
N GLU A 34 -1.68 5.16 -3.76
CA GLU A 34 -1.65 4.34 -4.96
C GLU A 34 -1.12 5.14 -6.15
N GLY A 35 -0.02 4.65 -6.72
CA GLY A 35 0.65 5.24 -7.87
C GLY A 35 0.91 6.75 -7.71
N ARG A 36 0.47 7.54 -8.70
CA ARG A 36 0.64 9.02 -8.71
C ARG A 36 -0.67 9.77 -8.40
N SER A 37 -1.75 9.05 -8.12
CA SER A 37 -3.10 9.57 -8.29
C SER A 37 -3.76 9.96 -6.98
N ARG A 38 -3.55 9.21 -5.89
CA ARG A 38 -4.36 9.39 -4.68
C ARG A 38 -3.69 8.92 -3.39
N ASN A 39 -3.80 9.76 -2.35
CA ASN A 39 -3.46 9.40 -0.98
C ASN A 39 -4.54 8.48 -0.39
N ILE A 40 -4.12 7.32 0.13
CA ILE A 40 -4.94 6.35 0.85
C ILE A 40 -4.97 6.69 2.33
N LEU A 41 -3.78 6.89 2.93
CA LEU A 41 -3.57 7.34 4.30
C LEU A 41 -2.64 8.54 4.28
N ALA A 42 -3.10 9.69 4.78
CA ALA A 42 -2.30 10.93 4.79
C ALA A 42 -2.83 11.90 5.86
N PRO A 43 -2.03 12.86 6.33
CA PRO A 43 -2.56 13.95 7.13
C PRO A 43 -3.59 14.75 6.31
N SER A 44 -4.66 15.19 6.96
CA SER A 44 -5.54 16.20 6.37
C SER A 44 -4.83 17.55 6.46
N HIS A 45 -4.68 18.25 5.35
CA HIS A 45 -4.30 19.66 5.43
C HIS A 45 -5.53 20.48 5.85
N PRO A 46 -5.49 21.17 7.01
CA PRO A 46 -6.62 21.96 7.45
C PRO A 46 -6.79 23.16 6.51
N SER A 47 -7.96 23.25 5.87
CA SER A 47 -8.44 24.47 5.22
C SER A 47 -9.38 25.19 6.19
N GLY A 48 -8.83 25.95 7.13
CA GLY A 48 -9.60 26.76 8.07
C GLY A 48 -9.25 26.55 9.56
N SER A 49 -9.63 27.54 10.37
CA SER A 49 -9.16 27.81 11.74
C SER A 49 -9.71 26.88 12.85
N ASP A 50 -10.33 25.75 12.51
CA ASP A 50 -11.00 24.87 13.50
C ASP A 50 -10.71 23.37 13.30
N ALA A 51 -9.60 23.02 12.67
CA ALA A 51 -9.30 21.64 12.32
C ALA A 51 -8.14 21.10 13.16
N GLY A 52 -8.48 20.39 14.23
CA GLY A 52 -7.57 19.40 14.81
C GLY A 52 -7.05 18.45 13.72
N GLU A 53 -5.86 17.89 13.90
CA GLU A 53 -5.21 16.99 12.96
C GLU A 53 -6.15 15.82 12.60
N LYS A 54 -6.79 15.87 11.43
CA LYS A 54 -7.57 14.75 10.90
C LYS A 54 -6.67 13.94 9.97
N VAL A 55 -6.96 12.64 9.85
CA VAL A 55 -6.27 11.73 8.93
C VAL A 55 -7.21 11.44 7.78
N ILE A 56 -6.72 11.58 6.55
CA ILE A 56 -7.37 11.04 5.36
C ILE A 56 -7.22 9.52 5.43
N ASN A 57 -8.32 8.80 5.49
CA ASN A 57 -8.37 7.34 5.37
C ASN A 57 -9.39 6.98 4.30
N LEU A 58 -8.95 7.05 3.05
CA LEU A 58 -9.81 6.95 1.86
C LEU A 58 -10.63 5.66 1.85
N TYR A 59 -10.02 4.57 2.27
CA TYR A 59 -10.62 3.23 2.27
C TYR A 59 -11.21 2.85 3.62
N GLN A 60 -11.24 3.78 4.58
CA GLN A 60 -11.75 3.55 5.93
C GLN A 60 -11.15 2.28 6.56
N LEU A 61 -9.84 2.08 6.36
CA LEU A 61 -9.11 0.93 6.89
C LEU A 61 -9.19 0.94 8.41
N SER A 62 -9.40 -0.22 9.02
CA SER A 62 -9.08 -0.41 10.43
C SER A 62 -7.55 -0.48 10.63
N ASP A 63 -7.11 -0.43 11.88
CA ASP A 63 -5.70 -0.61 12.22
C ASP A 63 -5.18 -1.98 11.74
N ASP A 64 -5.95 -3.05 11.98
CA ASP A 64 -5.63 -4.40 11.51
C ASP A 64 -5.51 -4.46 9.97
N GLU A 65 -6.42 -3.81 9.25
CA GLU A 65 -6.37 -3.74 7.78
C GLU A 65 -5.15 -2.96 7.30
N ALA A 66 -4.78 -1.86 7.96
CA ALA A 66 -3.59 -1.10 7.64
C ALA A 66 -2.30 -1.92 7.89
N LEU A 67 -2.25 -2.67 9.00
CA LEU A 67 -1.15 -3.59 9.31
C LEU A 67 -1.06 -4.71 8.28
N GLU A 68 -2.19 -5.34 7.93
CA GLU A 68 -2.23 -6.37 6.89
C GLU A 68 -1.75 -5.85 5.52
N MET A 69 -2.14 -4.62 5.15
CA MET A 69 -1.64 -3.97 3.94
C MET A 69 -0.12 -3.77 3.96
N ALA A 70 0.43 -3.35 5.10
CA ALA A 70 1.87 -3.17 5.27
C ALA A 70 2.63 -4.50 5.20
N GLU A 71 2.14 -5.53 5.88
CA GLU A 71 2.70 -6.89 5.85
C GLU A 71 2.76 -7.45 4.44
N SER A 72 1.68 -7.29 3.66
CA SER A 72 1.62 -7.75 2.28
C SER A 72 2.63 -7.04 1.38
N ASN A 73 2.84 -5.72 1.56
CA ASN A 73 3.89 -4.99 0.84
C ASN A 73 5.30 -5.42 1.26
N ILE A 74 5.54 -5.62 2.56
CA ILE A 74 6.83 -6.11 3.07
C ILE A 74 7.16 -7.47 2.47
N LYS A 75 6.18 -8.38 2.35
CA LYS A 75 6.36 -9.68 1.72
C LYS A 75 6.80 -9.54 0.26
N LEU A 76 6.16 -8.66 -0.52
CA LEU A 76 6.55 -8.40 -1.91
C LEU A 76 7.99 -7.89 -2.02
N TRP A 77 8.39 -6.94 -1.15
CA TRP A 77 9.77 -6.44 -1.13
C TRP A 77 10.80 -7.50 -0.74
N ARG A 78 10.46 -8.37 0.22
CA ARG A 78 11.31 -9.52 0.59
C ARG A 78 11.47 -10.47 -0.59
N GLU A 79 10.38 -10.84 -1.25
CA GLU A 79 10.42 -11.71 -2.42
C GLU A 79 11.24 -11.10 -3.56
N PHE A 80 11.01 -9.83 -3.88
CA PHE A 80 11.80 -9.09 -4.87
C PHE A 80 13.30 -9.13 -4.53
N LYS A 81 13.67 -8.85 -3.28
CA LYS A 81 15.06 -8.92 -2.82
C LYS A 81 15.67 -10.30 -3.04
N GLU A 82 14.96 -11.38 -2.71
CA GLU A 82 15.47 -12.74 -2.91
C GLU A 82 15.60 -13.09 -4.40
N ARG A 83 14.66 -12.65 -5.25
CA ARG A 83 14.77 -12.85 -6.70
C ARG A 83 15.93 -12.06 -7.30
N VAL A 84 16.17 -10.82 -6.86
CA VAL A 84 17.35 -10.03 -7.28
C VAL A 84 18.65 -10.73 -6.89
N LYS A 85 18.75 -11.30 -5.68
CA LYS A 85 19.93 -12.08 -5.28
C LYS A 85 20.15 -13.31 -6.16
N LYS A 86 19.07 -13.99 -6.55
CA LYS A 86 19.12 -15.24 -7.32
C LYS A 86 19.43 -15.01 -8.80
N TYR A 87 18.78 -14.03 -9.43
CA TYR A 87 18.80 -13.84 -10.88
C TYR A 87 19.53 -12.57 -11.34
N GLY A 88 19.71 -11.59 -10.46
CA GLY A 88 20.23 -10.27 -10.79
C GLY A 88 19.23 -9.38 -11.54
N VAL A 89 19.48 -8.07 -11.55
CA VAL A 89 18.58 -7.06 -12.18
C VAL A 89 18.61 -7.05 -13.72
N LYS A 90 19.49 -7.83 -14.34
CA LYS A 90 19.61 -7.94 -15.80
C LYS A 90 18.92 -9.19 -16.38
N SER A 91 18.45 -10.11 -15.55
CA SER A 91 17.74 -11.30 -16.00
C SER A 91 16.24 -11.05 -16.03
N ALA A 92 15.57 -11.51 -17.10
CA ALA A 92 14.11 -11.51 -17.18
C ALA A 92 13.48 -12.47 -16.15
N ASP A 93 14.21 -13.49 -15.68
CA ASP A 93 13.77 -14.44 -14.65
C ASP A 93 13.45 -13.77 -13.31
N LEU A 94 13.87 -12.51 -13.13
CA LEU A 94 13.44 -11.70 -11.99
C LEU A 94 11.90 -11.61 -11.88
N PHE A 95 11.19 -11.67 -13.00
CA PHE A 95 9.74 -11.44 -13.07
C PHE A 95 8.91 -12.71 -13.29
N TYR A 96 9.54 -13.85 -13.63
CA TYR A 96 8.86 -15.10 -13.99
C TYR A 96 9.08 -16.22 -12.97
#